data_AF-A0A9E2I249-F1
#
_entry.id   AF-A0A9E2I249-F1
#
_cell.length_a   1.000
_cell.length_b   1.000
_cell.length_c   1.000
_cell.angle_alpha   90.00
_cell.angle_beta   90.00
_cell.angle_gamma   90.00
#
_symmetry.space_group_name_H-M   'P 1'
#
loop_
_entity.id
_entity.type
_entity.pdbx_description
1 polymer ?
#
loop_
_entity_poly.entity_id
_entity_poly.type
_entity_poly.pdbx_seq_one_letter_code
_entity_poly.pdbx_strand_id
1 'polypeptide(L)'
;SKIIAYETTPSSGAWNSRALFVADDDMDIFESISDAWIDQIPEGYQVQRVYASDYPPGNAHDEIIAAINQGVSLVSYIGHGNQDRWGTWSGGRMFDTSDVSLLNNADRLPFVVTATCLNGFFPNPLLAYSTAEELVRYADGGAIGVWAPTALGSPLEHAVLFAELFENLYGAEAPTLGGITTQAKLTAYSQGISQELIETFTLFGDPATRLKLKPMVIFKVFLPLIRTK
;
A
#
# COMPACT_ATOMS: atom_id res chain seq x y z
N SER A 1 -15.66 10.81 -8.81
CA SER A 1 -14.96 10.40 -7.58
C SER A 1 -14.24 9.10 -7.84
N LYS A 2 -12.94 9.00 -7.51
CA LYS A 2 -12.13 7.78 -7.74
C LYS A 2 -12.66 6.56 -6.96
N ILE A 3 -13.18 6.78 -5.75
CA ILE A 3 -13.76 5.71 -4.90
C ILE A 3 -14.98 5.08 -5.58
N ILE A 4 -15.92 5.90 -6.05
CA ILE A 4 -17.13 5.43 -6.74
C ILE A 4 -16.75 4.60 -7.98
N ALA A 5 -15.79 5.08 -8.78
CA ALA A 5 -15.34 4.36 -9.97
C ALA A 5 -14.66 3.02 -9.61
N TYR A 6 -13.81 3.00 -8.58
CA TYR A 6 -13.15 1.80 -8.09
C TYR A 6 -14.15 0.73 -7.62
N GLU A 7 -15.22 1.13 -6.94
CA GLU A 7 -16.20 0.20 -6.38
C GLU A 7 -17.22 -0.32 -7.40
N THR A 8 -17.68 0.56 -8.31
CA THR A 8 -18.81 0.29 -9.22
C THR A 8 -18.39 -0.09 -10.63
N THR A 9 -17.23 0.39 -11.10
CA THR A 9 -16.72 0.15 -12.45
C THR A 9 -15.23 -0.23 -12.43
N PRO A 10 -14.84 -1.28 -11.69
CA PRO A 10 -13.43 -1.67 -11.63
C PRO A 10 -12.92 -2.09 -13.01
N SER A 11 -11.72 -1.65 -13.37
CA SER A 11 -11.09 -2.11 -14.62
C SER A 11 -10.96 -3.63 -14.60
N SER A 12 -11.26 -4.24 -15.74
CA SER A 12 -10.93 -5.64 -15.98
C SER A 12 -9.40 -5.82 -16.09
N GLY A 13 -8.92 -7.05 -15.95
CA GLY A 13 -7.51 -7.38 -16.10
C GLY A 13 -6.90 -8.10 -14.90
N ALA A 14 -5.58 -8.25 -14.93
CA ALA A 14 -4.78 -8.95 -13.93
C ALA A 14 -4.16 -8.02 -12.87
N TRP A 15 -4.38 -6.70 -12.98
CA TRP A 15 -3.81 -5.71 -12.05
C TRP A 15 -4.18 -6.00 -10.58
N ASN A 16 -5.37 -6.57 -10.36
CA ASN A 16 -5.85 -6.94 -9.03
C ASN A 16 -5.22 -8.21 -8.42
N SER A 17 -4.39 -8.91 -9.18
CA SER A 17 -3.52 -10.00 -8.73
C SER A 17 -2.05 -9.66 -8.93
N ARG A 18 -1.69 -8.38 -8.92
CA ARG A 18 -0.30 -7.91 -8.97
C ARG A 18 0.02 -7.10 -7.72
N ALA A 19 1.19 -7.33 -7.14
CA ALA A 19 1.68 -6.56 -6.00
C ALA A 19 3.10 -6.09 -6.29
N LEU A 20 3.39 -4.84 -5.92
CA LEU A 20 4.72 -4.24 -5.99
C LEU A 20 5.29 -4.15 -4.58
N PHE A 21 6.49 -4.70 -4.38
CA PHE A 21 7.25 -4.62 -3.14
C PHE A 21 8.54 -3.86 -3.39
N VAL A 22 8.72 -2.76 -2.67
CA VAL A 22 9.82 -1.82 -2.81
C VAL A 22 10.61 -1.77 -1.50
N ALA A 23 11.94 -1.89 -1.58
CA ALA A 23 12.81 -1.83 -0.41
C ALA A 23 14.00 -0.89 -0.64
N ASP A 24 14.35 -0.11 0.38
CA ASP A 24 15.56 0.74 0.42
C ASP A 24 16.83 -0.09 0.64
N ASP A 25 18.01 0.46 0.34
CA ASP A 25 19.30 -0.25 0.29
C ASP A 25 20.26 0.01 1.47
N ASP A 26 19.88 0.86 2.43
CA ASP A 26 20.75 1.18 3.57
C ASP A 26 20.95 -0.02 4.53
N MET A 27 19.96 -0.89 4.64
CA MET A 27 19.98 -2.00 5.58
C MET A 27 19.48 -3.29 4.94
N ASP A 28 20.30 -4.34 4.99
CA ASP A 28 19.93 -5.70 4.53
C ASP A 28 18.60 -6.22 5.14
N ILE A 29 18.20 -5.67 6.29
CA ILE A 29 16.95 -6.03 6.97
C ILE A 29 15.70 -5.60 6.19
N PHE A 30 15.75 -4.53 5.38
CA PHE A 30 14.56 -4.05 4.66
C PHE A 30 14.11 -5.05 3.60
N GLU A 31 15.05 -5.54 2.78
CA GLU A 31 14.77 -6.57 1.79
C GLU A 31 14.35 -7.88 2.45
N SER A 32 15.01 -8.27 3.55
CA SER A 32 14.66 -9.48 4.30
C SER A 32 13.24 -9.43 4.88
N ILE A 33 12.82 -8.28 5.43
CA ILE A 33 11.45 -8.09 5.93
C ILE A 33 10.46 -8.06 4.77
N SER A 34 10.80 -7.38 3.67
CA SER A 34 9.97 -7.35 2.46
C SER A 34 9.73 -8.77 1.93
N ASP A 35 10.76 -9.61 1.83
CA ASP A 35 10.62 -11.00 1.40
C ASP A 35 9.75 -11.83 2.37
N ALA A 36 9.88 -11.64 3.68
CA ALA A 36 9.02 -12.31 4.67
C ALA A 36 7.54 -11.91 4.56
N TRP A 37 7.24 -10.70 4.08
CA TRP A 37 5.89 -10.29 3.75
C TRP A 37 5.40 -10.85 2.41
N ILE A 38 6.30 -10.98 1.42
CA ILE A 38 5.98 -11.59 0.13
C ILE A 38 5.55 -13.05 0.31
N ASP A 39 6.14 -13.77 1.27
CA ASP A 39 5.76 -15.15 1.58
C ASP A 39 4.31 -15.31 2.09
N GLN A 40 3.65 -14.21 2.50
CA GLN A 40 2.23 -14.20 2.89
C GLN A 40 1.29 -13.90 1.73
N ILE A 41 1.82 -13.55 0.56
CA ILE A 41 1.01 -13.25 -0.62
C ILE A 41 0.47 -14.56 -1.22
N PRO A 42 -0.85 -14.67 -1.45
CA PRO A 42 -1.43 -15.90 -1.96
C PRO A 42 -0.85 -16.35 -3.30
N GLU A 43 -0.81 -17.66 -3.50
CA GLU A 43 -0.49 -18.24 -4.80
C GLU A 43 -1.38 -17.66 -5.92
N GLY A 44 -0.78 -17.40 -7.08
CA GLY A 44 -1.45 -16.79 -8.23
C GLY A 44 -1.35 -15.26 -8.30
N TYR A 45 -0.83 -14.60 -7.28
CA TYR A 45 -0.36 -13.22 -7.41
C TYR A 45 0.96 -13.16 -8.19
N GLN A 46 1.08 -12.12 -9.00
CA GLN A 46 2.34 -11.71 -9.63
C GLN A 46 2.99 -10.66 -8.72
N VAL A 47 4.05 -11.05 -8.03
CA VAL A 47 4.80 -10.14 -7.15
C VAL A 47 6.01 -9.61 -7.92
N GLN A 48 6.12 -8.28 -8.01
CA GLN A 48 7.28 -7.59 -8.53
C GLN A 48 8.09 -7.02 -7.36
N ARG A 49 9.39 -7.32 -7.32
CA ARG A 49 10.35 -6.73 -6.39
C ARG A 49 11.09 -5.60 -7.07
N VAL A 50 11.24 -4.49 -6.37
CA VAL A 50 12.05 -3.35 -6.78
C VAL A 50 12.88 -2.91 -5.58
N TYR A 51 14.01 -3.58 -5.37
CA TYR A 51 14.91 -3.32 -4.25
C TYR A 51 16.01 -2.38 -4.71
N ALA A 52 16.26 -1.29 -3.98
CA ALA A 52 17.17 -0.24 -4.39
C ALA A 52 18.60 -0.75 -4.65
N SER A 53 19.02 -1.81 -3.95
CA SER A 53 20.32 -2.47 -4.13
C SER A 53 20.55 -2.99 -5.56
N ASP A 54 19.48 -3.36 -6.28
CA ASP A 54 19.52 -3.81 -7.67
C ASP A 54 19.74 -2.66 -8.67
N TYR A 55 19.63 -1.40 -8.23
CA TYR A 55 19.68 -0.21 -9.08
C TYR A 55 20.76 0.79 -8.64
N PRO A 56 22.07 0.49 -8.68
CA PRO A 56 23.11 1.40 -8.18
C PRO A 56 23.02 2.82 -8.80
N PRO A 57 23.05 3.91 -8.02
CA PRO A 57 23.32 3.98 -6.57
C PRO A 57 22.03 4.02 -5.73
N GLY A 58 21.09 3.08 -5.89
CA GLY A 58 19.76 3.11 -5.27
C GLY A 58 18.68 3.81 -6.11
N ASN A 59 18.90 4.00 -7.41
CA ASN A 59 18.00 4.71 -8.33
C ASN A 59 16.95 3.79 -8.97
N ALA A 60 15.97 3.38 -8.17
CA ALA A 60 14.87 2.52 -8.60
C ALA A 60 13.65 3.27 -9.17
N HIS A 61 13.74 4.60 -9.29
CA HIS A 61 12.62 5.49 -9.63
C HIS A 61 11.79 5.05 -10.84
N ASP A 62 12.44 4.86 -12.00
CA ASP A 62 11.71 4.59 -13.24
C ASP A 62 10.93 3.27 -13.18
N GLU A 63 11.48 2.26 -12.51
CA GLU A 63 10.83 0.96 -12.34
C GLU A 63 9.63 1.05 -11.40
N ILE A 64 9.72 1.84 -10.32
CA ILE A 64 8.61 2.10 -9.40
C ILE A 64 7.44 2.75 -10.15
N ILE A 65 7.72 3.82 -10.92
CA ILE A 65 6.69 4.53 -11.70
C ILE A 65 6.09 3.60 -12.77
N ALA A 66 6.92 2.84 -13.48
CA ALA A 66 6.46 1.90 -14.48
C ALA A 66 5.54 0.83 -13.88
N ALA A 67 5.91 0.22 -12.75
CA ALA A 67 5.14 -0.82 -12.09
C ALA A 67 3.77 -0.31 -11.61
N ILE A 68 3.71 0.88 -10.99
CA ILE A 68 2.44 1.49 -10.56
C ILE A 68 1.54 1.76 -11.78
N ASN A 69 2.09 2.29 -12.87
CA ASN A 69 1.35 2.62 -14.09
C ASN A 69 0.84 1.38 -14.85
N GLN A 70 1.61 0.28 -14.83
CA GLN A 70 1.17 -1.02 -15.34
C GLN A 70 -0.01 -1.61 -14.55
N GLY A 71 -0.27 -1.08 -13.34
CA GLY A 71 -1.39 -1.42 -12.48
C GLY A 71 -1.10 -2.59 -11.55
N VAL A 72 -1.22 -2.30 -10.25
CA VAL A 72 -1.07 -3.25 -9.14
C VAL A 72 -2.20 -3.00 -8.12
N SER A 73 -2.59 -4.02 -7.35
CA SER A 73 -3.56 -3.85 -6.25
C SER A 73 -2.91 -3.41 -4.94
N LEU A 74 -1.63 -3.72 -4.77
CA LEU A 74 -0.85 -3.41 -3.58
C LEU A 74 0.49 -2.81 -3.98
N VAL A 75 0.88 -1.73 -3.31
CA VAL A 75 2.26 -1.24 -3.27
C VAL A 75 2.70 -1.27 -1.82
N SER A 76 3.74 -2.05 -1.51
CA SER A 76 4.37 -2.08 -0.20
C SER A 76 5.75 -1.45 -0.29
N TYR A 77 6.04 -0.48 0.56
CA TYR A 77 7.37 0.11 0.69
C TYR A 77 7.90 -0.11 2.11
N ILE A 78 9.16 -0.54 2.23
CA ILE A 78 9.91 -0.53 3.50
C ILE A 78 11.29 0.11 3.31
N GLY A 79 11.64 0.99 4.23
CA GLY A 79 12.95 1.65 4.19
C GLY A 79 12.93 3.03 4.84
N HIS A 80 13.96 3.83 4.58
CA HIS A 80 13.99 5.21 5.04
C HIS A 80 13.00 6.07 4.27
N GLY A 81 12.63 7.19 4.87
CA GLY A 81 11.67 8.06 4.23
C GLY A 81 11.47 9.31 5.04
N ASN A 82 10.74 10.21 4.40
CA ASN A 82 10.33 11.46 4.99
C ASN A 82 8.91 11.76 4.51
N GLN A 83 8.43 12.93 4.90
CA GLN A 83 7.10 13.44 4.57
C GLN A 83 6.89 13.54 3.05
N ASP A 84 7.96 13.78 2.30
CA ASP A 84 7.93 14.06 0.86
C ASP A 84 8.51 12.93 -0.03
N ARG A 85 9.04 11.84 0.54
CA ARG A 85 9.76 10.82 -0.25
C ARG A 85 9.92 9.45 0.41
N TRP A 86 10.19 8.45 -0.42
CA TRP A 86 10.77 7.14 -0.09
C TRP A 86 12.25 7.15 -0.48
N GLY A 87 13.12 6.66 0.42
CA GLY A 87 14.53 6.35 0.15
C GLY A 87 15.43 7.54 -0.22
N THR A 88 16.57 7.72 0.46
CA THR A 88 17.59 8.70 0.06
C THR A 88 19.02 8.32 0.44
N TRP A 89 19.23 7.12 0.98
CA TRP A 89 20.47 6.84 1.69
C TRP A 89 21.70 6.80 0.78
N SER A 90 21.63 5.99 -0.27
CA SER A 90 22.71 5.78 -1.25
C SER A 90 22.87 6.91 -2.28
N GLY A 91 22.08 7.97 -2.17
CA GLY A 91 22.08 9.12 -3.09
C GLY A 91 21.31 8.87 -4.39
N GLY A 92 20.72 7.69 -4.56
CA GLY A 92 19.73 7.40 -5.59
C GLY A 92 18.39 8.09 -5.34
N ARG A 93 17.43 7.84 -6.25
CA ARG A 93 16.06 8.35 -6.18
C ARG A 93 15.09 7.18 -6.31
N MET A 94 14.09 7.12 -5.43
CA MET A 94 13.06 6.08 -5.47
C MET A 94 11.69 6.66 -5.80
N PHE A 95 11.07 7.41 -4.89
CA PHE A 95 9.77 8.01 -5.15
C PHE A 95 9.59 9.25 -4.27
N ASP A 96 9.13 10.36 -4.84
CA ASP A 96 8.80 11.56 -4.09
C ASP A 96 7.46 12.17 -4.51
N THR A 97 7.00 13.17 -3.76
CA THR A 97 5.70 13.82 -4.01
C THR A 97 5.57 14.39 -5.42
N SER A 98 6.67 14.81 -6.07
CA SER A 98 6.61 15.35 -7.43
C SER A 98 6.30 14.26 -8.48
N ASP A 99 6.62 13.01 -8.17
CA ASP A 99 6.40 11.86 -9.06
C ASP A 99 4.93 11.43 -9.14
N VAL A 100 4.10 11.85 -8.19
CA VAL A 100 2.66 11.52 -8.19
C VAL A 100 1.99 12.01 -9.48
N SER A 101 2.46 13.12 -10.04
CA SER A 101 1.99 13.66 -11.32
C SER A 101 2.33 12.81 -12.54
N LEU A 102 3.28 11.87 -12.41
CA LEU A 102 3.69 10.93 -13.46
C LEU A 102 2.81 9.66 -13.47
N LEU A 103 1.92 9.50 -12.48
CA LEU A 103 1.05 8.35 -12.37
C LEU A 103 -0.14 8.47 -13.35
N ASN A 104 -0.43 7.39 -14.07
CA ASN A 104 -1.50 7.30 -15.06
C ASN A 104 -2.38 6.04 -14.87
N ASN A 105 -2.50 5.61 -13.61
CA ASN A 105 -3.18 4.40 -13.16
C ASN A 105 -4.62 4.65 -12.63
N ALA A 106 -5.32 5.66 -13.17
CA ALA A 106 -6.65 6.10 -12.68
C ALA A 106 -7.68 4.97 -12.49
N ASP A 107 -7.61 3.93 -13.32
CA ASP A 107 -8.52 2.78 -13.36
C ASP A 107 -7.98 1.53 -12.63
N ARG A 108 -6.75 1.61 -12.10
CA ARG A 108 -5.99 0.52 -11.45
C ARG A 108 -5.28 1.05 -10.19
N LEU A 109 -6.08 1.55 -9.25
CA LEU A 109 -5.60 2.21 -8.05
C LEU A 109 -5.17 1.19 -6.98
N PRO A 110 -3.90 1.19 -6.54
CA PRO A 110 -3.44 0.33 -5.47
C PRO A 110 -3.85 0.84 -4.09
N PHE A 111 -3.89 -0.08 -3.13
CA PHE A 111 -3.64 0.25 -1.73
C PHE A 111 -2.14 0.39 -1.52
N VAL A 112 -1.69 1.54 -1.02
CA VAL A 112 -0.27 1.79 -0.76
C VAL A 112 -0.01 1.69 0.73
N VAL A 113 1.00 0.93 1.13
CA VAL A 113 1.37 0.72 2.54
C VAL A 113 2.85 1.03 2.69
N THR A 114 3.19 1.91 3.64
CA THR A 114 4.56 2.41 3.80
C THR A 114 5.09 2.16 5.21
N ALA A 115 6.05 1.27 5.32
CA ALA A 115 6.81 0.97 6.53
C ALA A 115 8.06 1.85 6.58
N THR A 116 7.85 3.14 6.86
CA THR A 116 8.90 4.16 6.85
C THR A 116 8.66 5.24 7.91
N CYS A 117 9.34 6.37 7.88
CA CYS A 117 9.12 7.49 8.78
C CYS A 117 8.30 8.61 8.12
N LEU A 118 7.37 9.22 8.88
CA LEU A 118 6.72 10.51 8.58
C LEU A 118 5.95 10.63 7.25
N ASN A 119 5.80 9.56 6.46
CA ASN A 119 5.24 9.62 5.10
C ASN A 119 3.77 10.07 5.05
N GLY A 120 3.07 9.96 6.19
CA GLY A 120 1.73 10.49 6.40
C GLY A 120 1.66 11.67 7.37
N PHE A 121 2.75 12.37 7.69
CA PHE A 121 2.71 13.51 8.60
C PHE A 121 2.01 14.73 7.95
N PHE A 122 0.68 14.67 7.93
CA PHE A 122 -0.24 15.68 7.40
C PHE A 122 -0.28 17.02 8.17
N PRO A 123 0.11 17.15 9.46
CA PRO A 123 0.06 18.45 10.13
C PRO A 123 1.29 19.33 9.85
N ASN A 124 2.11 19.04 8.84
CA ASN A 124 3.25 19.88 8.48
C ASN A 124 2.80 21.22 7.85
N PRO A 125 3.12 22.39 8.44
CA PRO A 125 2.78 23.68 7.85
C PRO A 125 3.71 24.13 6.71
N LEU A 126 4.86 23.47 6.51
CA LEU A 126 5.88 23.85 5.52
C LEU A 126 5.79 23.06 4.21
N LEU A 127 5.12 21.91 4.23
CA LEU A 127 4.88 21.08 3.05
C LEU A 127 3.39 21.19 2.69
N ALA A 128 3.06 21.27 1.40
CA ALA A 128 1.67 21.36 0.99
C ALA A 128 0.88 20.11 1.36
N TYR A 129 1.44 18.94 1.03
CA TYR A 129 0.89 17.62 1.30
C TYR A 129 2.03 16.62 1.50
N SER A 130 1.88 15.71 2.45
CA SER A 130 2.73 14.53 2.59
C SER A 130 2.55 13.57 1.40
N THR A 131 3.46 12.62 1.24
CA THR A 131 3.41 11.61 0.16
C THR A 131 2.10 10.82 0.20
N ALA A 132 1.63 10.44 1.39
CA ALA A 132 0.35 9.76 1.55
C ALA A 132 -0.84 10.63 1.10
N GLU A 133 -0.80 11.94 1.39
CA GLU A 133 -1.83 12.88 0.96
C GLU A 133 -1.81 13.10 -0.55
N GLU A 134 -0.65 13.31 -1.17
CA GLU A 134 -0.53 13.50 -2.62
C GLU A 134 -1.09 12.28 -3.37
N LEU A 135 -0.70 11.07 -2.97
CA LEU A 135 -1.16 9.82 -3.58
C LEU A 135 -2.69 9.66 -3.54
N VAL A 136 -3.34 9.96 -2.40
CA VAL A 136 -4.79 9.79 -2.28
C VAL A 136 -5.55 10.93 -2.98
N ARG A 137 -5.00 12.15 -2.98
CA ARG A 137 -5.64 13.35 -3.54
C ARG A 137 -5.55 13.45 -5.06
N TYR A 138 -4.53 12.88 -5.67
CA TYR A 138 -4.30 13.03 -7.11
C TYR A 138 -5.46 12.50 -7.95
N ALA A 139 -6.07 13.35 -8.78
CA ALA A 139 -7.35 13.03 -9.42
C ALA A 139 -7.24 11.97 -10.52
N ASP A 140 -6.13 11.95 -11.24
CA ASP A 140 -5.92 11.17 -12.46
C ASP A 140 -5.09 9.88 -12.23
N GLY A 141 -4.93 9.47 -10.98
CA GLY A 141 -4.13 8.30 -10.61
C GLY A 141 -3.92 8.19 -9.10
N GLY A 142 -2.74 7.72 -8.72
CA GLY A 142 -2.31 7.62 -7.33
C GLY A 142 -2.83 6.36 -6.66
N ALA A 143 -3.40 6.50 -5.47
CA ALA A 143 -3.86 5.38 -4.63
C ALA A 143 -5.37 5.43 -4.35
N ILE A 144 -5.97 4.26 -4.07
CA ILE A 144 -7.34 4.18 -3.53
C ILE A 144 -7.36 4.45 -2.02
N GLY A 145 -6.26 4.13 -1.36
CA GLY A 145 -5.97 4.47 0.03
C GLY A 145 -4.49 4.29 0.32
N VAL A 146 -4.01 4.97 1.35
CA VAL A 146 -2.61 4.88 1.81
C VAL A 146 -2.60 4.59 3.31
N TRP A 147 -1.79 3.64 3.75
CA TRP A 147 -1.52 3.43 5.17
C TRP A 147 -0.07 3.79 5.48
N ALA A 148 0.09 4.87 6.25
CA ALA A 148 1.39 5.50 6.46
C ALA A 148 1.51 6.09 7.89
N PRO A 149 2.71 6.10 8.47
CA PRO A 149 2.94 6.68 9.79
C PRO A 149 3.04 8.20 9.74
N THR A 150 2.55 8.84 10.79
CA THR A 150 2.71 10.28 11.07
C THR A 150 3.92 10.59 11.96
N ALA A 151 4.64 9.57 12.43
CA ALA A 151 5.80 9.70 13.30
C ALA A 151 7.01 8.91 12.78
N LEU A 152 8.08 8.91 13.57
CA LEU A 152 9.19 7.98 13.38
C LEU A 152 8.75 6.55 13.74
N GLY A 153 9.45 5.56 13.22
CA GLY A 153 9.13 4.15 13.46
C GLY A 153 10.35 3.26 13.42
N SER A 154 10.20 2.06 13.97
CA SER A 154 11.22 1.01 13.99
C SER A 154 10.96 -0.02 12.89
N PRO A 155 11.98 -0.43 12.10
CA PRO A 155 11.82 -1.48 11.09
C PRO A 155 11.30 -2.80 11.67
N LEU A 156 11.71 -3.14 12.91
CA LEU A 156 11.30 -4.38 13.57
C LEU A 156 9.82 -4.35 13.98
N GLU A 157 9.32 -3.19 14.44
CA GLU A 157 7.91 -3.08 14.76
C GLU A 157 7.06 -2.99 13.48
N HIS A 158 7.55 -2.33 12.43
CA HIS A 158 6.92 -2.37 11.11
C HIS A 158 6.79 -3.80 10.59
N ALA A 159 7.83 -4.64 10.74
CA ALA A 159 7.81 -6.04 10.34
C ALA A 159 6.61 -6.80 10.93
N VAL A 160 6.39 -6.64 12.23
CA VAL A 160 5.27 -7.26 12.95
C VAL A 160 3.93 -6.66 12.54
N LEU A 161 3.81 -5.33 12.45
CA LEU A 161 2.56 -4.66 12.10
C LEU A 161 2.08 -5.01 10.69
N PHE A 162 3.01 -5.11 9.73
CA PHE A 162 2.69 -5.40 8.34
C PHE A 162 2.47 -6.89 8.10
N ALA A 163 3.10 -7.78 8.85
CA ALA A 163 2.72 -9.20 8.84
C ALA A 163 1.24 -9.36 9.22
N GLU A 164 0.79 -8.69 10.28
CA GLU A 164 -0.63 -8.67 10.64
C GLU A 164 -1.50 -8.01 9.57
N LEU A 165 -1.01 -6.95 8.90
CA LEU A 165 -1.74 -6.35 7.79
C LEU A 165 -1.97 -7.34 6.65
N PHE A 166 -0.93 -8.06 6.22
CA PHE A 166 -1.03 -8.99 5.08
C PHE A 166 -1.88 -10.21 5.41
N GLU A 167 -1.76 -10.76 6.62
CA GLU A 167 -2.66 -11.80 7.12
C GLU A 167 -4.12 -11.34 7.06
N ASN A 168 -4.43 -10.13 7.52
CA ASN A 168 -5.80 -9.59 7.46
C ASN A 168 -6.25 -9.24 6.04
N LEU A 169 -5.34 -8.76 5.19
CA LEU A 169 -5.62 -8.38 3.81
C LEU A 169 -6.03 -9.59 2.96
N TYR A 170 -5.36 -10.72 3.14
CA TYR A 170 -5.56 -11.92 2.33
C TYR A 170 -6.38 -13.01 3.02
N GLY A 171 -6.50 -12.99 4.35
CA GLY A 171 -7.31 -13.93 5.12
C GLY A 171 -8.77 -13.49 5.33
N ALA A 172 -9.10 -12.21 5.18
CA ALA A 172 -10.46 -11.71 5.43
C ALA A 172 -11.42 -11.93 4.25
N GLU A 173 -12.67 -12.26 4.55
CA GLU A 173 -13.74 -12.24 3.56
C GLU A 173 -14.14 -10.79 3.22
N ALA A 174 -13.84 -10.37 1.99
CA ALA A 174 -14.15 -9.03 1.46
C ALA A 174 -13.57 -7.87 2.30
N PRO A 175 -12.23 -7.75 2.38
CA PRO A 175 -11.54 -6.80 3.27
C PRO A 175 -11.94 -5.34 2.97
N THR A 176 -12.31 -4.61 4.02
CA THR A 176 -12.38 -3.14 3.97
C THR A 176 -11.06 -2.55 4.47
N LEU A 177 -10.62 -1.42 3.90
CA LEU A 177 -9.37 -0.77 4.31
C LEU A 177 -9.33 -0.46 5.83
N GLY A 178 -10.42 0.08 6.36
CA GLY A 178 -10.54 0.38 7.78
C GLY A 178 -10.50 -0.89 8.65
N GLY A 179 -11.21 -1.94 8.23
CA GLY A 179 -11.25 -3.22 8.95
C GLY A 179 -9.88 -3.87 9.05
N ILE A 180 -9.17 -4.03 7.92
CA ILE A 180 -7.87 -4.72 7.90
C ILE A 180 -6.80 -3.94 8.67
N THR A 181 -6.74 -2.62 8.52
CA THR A 181 -5.74 -1.78 9.23
C THR A 181 -6.02 -1.72 10.72
N THR A 182 -7.29 -1.68 11.14
CA THR A 182 -7.67 -1.69 12.56
C THR A 182 -7.35 -3.03 13.20
N GLN A 183 -7.71 -4.14 12.53
CA GLN A 183 -7.43 -5.48 13.07
C GLN A 183 -5.92 -5.74 13.16
N ALA A 184 -5.15 -5.33 12.16
CA ALA A 184 -3.69 -5.44 12.19
C ALA A 184 -3.09 -4.71 13.40
N LYS A 185 -3.53 -3.47 13.66
CA LYS A 185 -3.12 -2.72 14.85
C LYS A 185 -3.45 -3.42 16.16
N LEU A 186 -4.68 -3.93 16.29
CA LEU A 186 -5.11 -4.61 17.52
C LEU A 186 -4.28 -5.87 17.79
N THR A 187 -4.07 -6.70 16.77
CA THR A 187 -3.28 -7.92 16.93
C THR A 187 -1.80 -7.59 17.20
N ALA A 188 -1.21 -6.67 16.45
CA ALA A 188 0.20 -6.31 16.62
C ALA A 188 0.46 -5.64 17.99
N TYR A 189 -0.47 -4.84 18.49
CA TYR A 189 -0.41 -4.30 19.85
C TYR A 189 -0.42 -5.42 20.90
N SER A 190 -1.25 -6.45 20.72
CA SER A 190 -1.28 -7.62 21.61
C SER A 190 0.02 -8.44 21.60
N GLN A 191 0.84 -8.29 20.55
CA GLN A 191 2.16 -8.91 20.40
C GLN A 191 3.30 -8.05 20.99
N GLY A 192 2.99 -6.87 21.54
CA GLY A 192 3.96 -6.04 22.24
C GLY A 192 4.59 -4.92 21.43
N ILE A 193 4.05 -4.59 20.25
CA ILE A 193 4.40 -3.35 19.55
C ILE A 193 4.05 -2.14 20.44
N SER A 194 4.86 -1.08 20.35
CA SER A 194 4.63 0.18 21.06
C SER A 194 3.28 0.83 20.73
N GLN A 195 2.65 1.41 21.76
CA GLN A 195 1.44 2.20 21.59
C GLN A 195 1.65 3.38 20.62
N GLU A 196 2.83 4.00 20.63
CA GLU A 196 3.18 5.10 19.74
C GLU A 196 3.08 4.71 18.26
N LEU A 197 3.61 3.55 17.87
CA LEU A 197 3.48 3.07 16.49
C LEU A 197 2.02 2.87 16.09
N ILE A 198 1.23 2.27 16.99
CA ILE A 198 -0.19 2.00 16.75
C ILE A 198 -0.99 3.29 16.58
N GLU A 199 -0.72 4.31 17.37
CA GLU A 199 -1.41 5.60 17.31
C GLU A 199 -1.02 6.42 16.08
N THR A 200 0.21 6.27 15.60
CA THR A 200 0.77 7.12 14.53
C THR A 200 0.54 6.56 13.13
N PHE A 201 0.28 5.26 12.97
CA PHE A 201 -0.13 4.71 11.67
C PHE A 201 -1.53 5.18 11.26
N THR A 202 -1.66 5.94 10.17
CA THR A 202 -2.93 6.54 9.76
C THR A 202 -3.36 6.01 8.41
N LEU A 203 -4.66 5.69 8.27
CA LEU A 203 -5.28 5.37 6.99
C LEU A 203 -5.77 6.66 6.32
N PHE A 204 -5.23 6.95 5.15
CA PHE A 204 -5.66 8.01 4.25
C PHE A 204 -6.57 7.41 3.18
N GLY A 205 -7.77 7.94 3.03
CA GLY A 205 -8.78 7.43 2.09
C GLY A 205 -10.07 7.05 2.81
N ASP A 206 -10.89 6.23 2.15
CA ASP A 206 -12.18 5.81 2.70
C ASP A 206 -12.06 4.45 3.41
N PRO A 207 -12.22 4.39 4.75
CA PRO A 207 -12.14 3.15 5.50
C PRO A 207 -13.18 2.10 5.10
N ALA A 208 -14.29 2.49 4.47
CA ALA A 208 -15.31 1.57 3.99
C ALA A 208 -14.96 0.91 2.65
N THR A 209 -13.93 1.40 1.94
CA THR A 209 -13.54 0.87 0.62
C THR A 209 -13.20 -0.61 0.73
N ARG A 210 -13.83 -1.42 -0.12
CA ARG A 210 -13.50 -2.84 -0.29
C ARG A 210 -12.48 -3.04 -1.38
N LEU A 211 -11.33 -3.63 -1.04
CA LEU A 211 -10.29 -3.88 -2.03
C LEU A 211 -10.73 -4.93 -3.06
N LYS A 212 -10.49 -4.63 -4.32
CA LYS A 212 -10.76 -5.53 -5.44
C LYS A 212 -9.56 -6.47 -5.59
N LEU A 213 -9.45 -7.48 -4.73
CA LEU A 213 -8.39 -8.50 -4.76
C LEU A 213 -8.84 -9.77 -5.51
N LYS A 214 -7.90 -10.52 -6.08
CA LYS A 214 -8.15 -11.87 -6.63
C LYS A 214 -7.48 -12.96 -5.77
N PRO A 215 -7.96 -14.22 -5.76
CA PRO A 215 -9.24 -14.65 -6.32
C PRO A 215 -10.39 -14.12 -5.46
N MET A 216 -11.35 -13.40 -6.06
CA MET A 216 -12.57 -13.02 -5.34
C MET A 216 -13.37 -14.29 -5.06
N VAL A 217 -13.83 -14.47 -3.83
CA VAL A 217 -14.91 -15.41 -3.54
C VAL A 217 -16.14 -14.93 -4.32
N ILE A 218 -16.52 -15.67 -5.37
CA ILE A 218 -17.69 -15.34 -6.19
C ILE A 218 -18.95 -15.69 -5.37
N PHE A 219 -19.64 -14.67 -4.86
CA PHE A 219 -20.99 -14.85 -4.36
C PHE A 219 -21.93 -15.14 -5.53
N LYS A 220 -22.40 -16.38 -5.66
CA LYS A 220 -23.51 -16.71 -6.55
C LYS A 220 -24.80 -16.14 -5.95
N VAL A 221 -25.22 -14.97 -6.43
CA VAL A 221 -26.54 -14.43 -6.11
C VAL A 221 -27.58 -15.15 -6.96
N PHE A 222 -28.44 -15.94 -6.33
CA PHE A 222 -29.62 -16.50 -6.99
C PHE A 222 -30.80 -15.55 -6.78
N LEU A 223 -31.25 -14.87 -7.84
CA LEU A 223 -32.52 -14.15 -7.79
C LEU A 223 -33.68 -15.15 -7.89
N PRO A 224 -34.71 -15.05 -7.04
CA PRO A 224 -35.93 -15.83 -7.21
C PRO A 224 -36.64 -15.42 -8.50
N LEU A 225 -36.97 -16.41 -9.34
CA LEU A 225 -37.86 -16.22 -10.49
C LEU A 225 -39.30 -16.07 -9.97
N ILE A 226 -39.80 -14.83 -9.90
CA ILE A 226 -41.22 -14.59 -9.65
C ILE A 226 -41.97 -14.79 -10.98
N ARG A 227 -42.68 -15.91 -11.14
CA ARG A 227 -43.67 -16.08 -12.21
C ARG A 227 -44.97 -15.43 -11.77
N THR A 228 -45.35 -14.32 -12.38
CA THR A 228 -46.71 -13.79 -12.30
C THR A 228 -47.65 -14.71 -13.07
N LYS A 229 -48.77 -15.10 -12.43
CA LYS A 229 -49.84 -15.88 -13.06
C LYS A 229 -50.63 -15.05 -14.06
#